data_AF-A0AAV2P1L7-F1
#
_entry.id   AF-A0AAV2P1L7-F1
#
_cell.length_a   1.000
_cell.length_b   1.000
_cell.length_c   1.000
_cell.angle_alpha   90.00
_cell.angle_beta   90.00
_cell.angle_gamma   90.00
#
_symmetry.space_group_name_H-M   'P 1'
#
loop_
_entity.id
_entity.type
_entity.pdbx_description
1 polymer ?
#
loop_
_entity_poly.entity_id
_entity_poly.type
_entity_poly.pdbx_seq_one_letter_code
_entity_poly.pdbx_strand_id
1 'polypeptide(L)'
;MELDKLEQSVKSLNAVLNKFPIGAITLDDFKPVEEKIQTARKSLMHLNARLLMLQAKYKQYTDNRPRQKDVGKDEEDVGSVLQNVISDTLINAKAIKLCLHSTTILSILSNKEGDVIDQKKLYTYMSKLLALNDSIMATQKAIEKDSQLQLNLKVECQKALFDYQHFLEEQGQIRNKRLQETYPEIVENKNRMERTLRKVNIMKKLIRNFIAASSYMIGKQPILLEMMEKHRELINVETILKVSQNNEDVANV
;
A
#
# COMPACT_ATOMS: atom_id res chain seq x y z
N MET A 1 -16.35 -21.08 33.89
CA MET A 1 -15.27 -22.07 33.65
C MET A 1 -15.20 -22.50 32.17
N GLU A 2 -16.28 -22.98 31.56
CA GLU A 2 -16.30 -23.29 30.10
C GLU A 2 -16.43 -22.03 29.23
N LEU A 3 -17.25 -21.06 29.63
CA LEU A 3 -17.44 -19.79 28.92
C LEU A 3 -16.14 -18.96 28.85
N ASP A 4 -15.37 -18.96 29.94
CA ASP A 4 -14.11 -18.21 30.03
C ASP A 4 -13.06 -18.79 29.08
N LYS A 5 -12.98 -20.13 28.97
CA LYS A 5 -12.11 -20.82 28.01
C LYS A 5 -12.52 -20.54 26.56
N LEU A 6 -13.82 -20.46 26.30
CA LEU A 6 -14.33 -20.12 24.97
C LEU A 6 -14.02 -18.67 24.60
N GLU A 7 -14.18 -17.73 25.54
CA GLU A 7 -13.83 -16.33 25.33
C GLU A 7 -12.32 -16.14 25.09
N GLN A 8 -11.49 -16.89 25.83
CA GLN A 8 -10.04 -16.88 25.64
C GLN A 8 -9.64 -17.48 24.29
N SER A 9 -10.31 -18.56 23.87
CA SER A 9 -10.08 -19.22 22.59
C SER A 9 -10.50 -18.34 21.41
N VAL A 10 -11.62 -17.63 21.52
CA VAL A 10 -12.09 -16.65 20.52
C VAL A 10 -11.17 -15.44 20.46
N LYS A 11 -10.67 -14.95 21.59
CA LYS A 11 -9.65 -13.87 21.61
C LYS A 11 -8.35 -14.32 20.95
N SER A 12 -7.87 -15.54 21.20
CA SER A 12 -6.68 -16.08 20.52
C SER A 12 -6.90 -16.30 19.02
N LEU A 13 -8.09 -16.80 18.62
CA LEU A 13 -8.42 -17.00 17.22
C LEU A 13 -8.53 -15.68 16.46
N ASN A 14 -9.13 -14.66 17.07
CA ASN A 14 -9.23 -13.31 16.51
C ASN A 14 -7.85 -12.64 16.41
N ALA A 15 -6.96 -12.86 17.39
CA ALA A 15 -5.58 -12.37 17.33
C ALA A 15 -4.77 -13.03 16.20
N VAL A 16 -5.01 -14.32 15.92
CA VAL A 16 -4.37 -15.04 14.80
C VAL A 16 -4.96 -14.59 13.46
N LEU A 17 -6.29 -14.48 13.34
CA LEU A 17 -6.97 -14.01 12.12
C LEU A 17 -6.59 -12.57 11.74
N ASN A 18 -6.43 -11.67 12.72
CA ASN A 18 -6.00 -10.29 12.44
C ASN A 18 -4.50 -10.19 12.08
N LYS A 19 -3.70 -11.20 12.40
CA LYS A 19 -2.30 -11.31 11.97
C LYS A 19 -2.13 -12.03 10.64
N PHE A 20 -3.18 -12.69 10.12
CA PHE A 20 -3.15 -13.29 8.80
C PHE A 20 -3.33 -12.19 7.73
N PRO A 21 -2.31 -11.89 6.92
CA PRO A 21 -2.44 -10.89 5.88
C PRO A 21 -3.20 -11.49 4.70
N ILE A 22 -4.51 -11.24 4.65
CA ILE A 22 -5.33 -11.59 3.49
C ILE A 22 -5.03 -10.55 2.40
N GLY A 23 -4.20 -10.94 1.43
CA GLY A 23 -3.90 -10.11 0.25
C GLY A 23 -2.45 -9.60 0.14
N ALA A 24 -1.45 -10.34 0.62
CA ALA A 24 -0.04 -10.07 0.32
C ALA A 24 0.28 -10.48 -1.13
N ILE A 25 0.65 -9.52 -1.98
CA ILE A 25 1.02 -9.74 -3.40
C ILE A 25 2.54 -9.58 -3.58
N THR A 26 3.23 -8.92 -2.63
CA THR A 26 4.66 -8.61 -2.72
C THR A 26 5.44 -8.99 -1.46
N LEU A 27 6.75 -9.20 -1.59
CA LEU A 27 7.66 -9.53 -0.49
C LEU A 27 7.68 -8.48 0.64
N ASP A 28 7.35 -7.23 0.32
CA ASP A 28 7.22 -6.15 1.31
C ASP A 28 6.00 -6.33 2.21
N ASP A 29 4.95 -7.05 1.77
CA ASP A 29 3.74 -7.27 2.57
C ASP A 29 4.02 -8.14 3.80
N PHE A 30 5.07 -8.97 3.76
CA PHE A 30 5.49 -9.87 4.84
C PHE A 30 6.38 -9.22 5.90
N LYS A 31 6.90 -8.00 5.67
CA LYS A 31 7.73 -7.34 6.68
C LYS A 31 6.92 -7.01 7.93
N PRO A 32 7.44 -7.29 9.14
CA PRO A 32 6.82 -6.85 10.39
C PRO A 32 6.51 -5.37 10.35
N VAL A 33 5.41 -4.96 10.99
CA VAL A 33 4.96 -3.56 10.99
C VAL A 33 6.05 -2.64 11.53
N GLU A 34 6.85 -3.10 12.50
CA GLU A 34 8.00 -2.39 13.05
C GLU A 34 9.10 -2.12 12.01
N GLU A 35 9.39 -3.06 11.12
CA GLU A 35 10.40 -2.87 10.05
C GLU A 35 9.88 -1.92 8.97
N LYS A 36 8.59 -2.00 8.62
CA LYS A 36 7.93 -1.03 7.72
C LYS A 36 7.96 0.38 8.30
N ILE A 37 7.72 0.51 9.61
CA ILE A 37 7.80 1.79 10.31
C ILE A 37 9.25 2.29 10.34
N GLN A 38 10.24 1.43 10.54
CA GLN A 38 11.66 1.85 10.53
C GLN A 38 12.13 2.30 9.14
N THR A 39 11.77 1.60 8.07
CA THR A 39 12.12 1.99 6.70
C THR A 39 11.42 3.28 6.31
N ALA A 40 10.13 3.42 6.64
CA ALA A 40 9.39 4.65 6.45
C ALA A 40 9.98 5.81 7.27
N ARG A 41 10.38 5.59 8.53
CA ARG A 41 11.04 6.62 9.36
C ARG A 41 12.40 7.03 8.80
N LYS A 42 13.20 6.09 8.28
CA LYS A 42 14.48 6.42 7.62
C LYS A 42 14.26 7.25 6.35
N SER A 43 13.29 6.89 5.50
CA SER A 43 12.99 7.68 4.30
C SER A 43 12.43 9.07 4.66
N LEU A 44 11.55 9.16 5.67
CA LEU A 44 11.04 10.43 6.20
C LEU A 44 12.14 11.27 6.83
N MET A 45 13.11 10.68 7.52
CA MET A 45 14.25 11.39 8.11
C MET A 45 15.08 12.10 7.04
N HIS A 46 15.37 11.43 5.92
CA HIS A 46 16.10 12.05 4.80
C HIS A 46 15.30 13.15 4.12
N LEU A 47 13.99 12.96 3.94
CA LEU A 47 13.09 13.97 3.38
C LEU A 47 12.93 15.18 4.32
N ASN A 48 12.81 14.95 5.62
CA ASN A 48 12.68 15.99 6.62
C ASN A 48 13.98 16.80 6.76
N ALA A 49 15.14 16.14 6.72
CA ALA A 49 16.44 16.82 6.67
C ALA A 49 16.58 17.68 5.41
N ARG A 50 16.11 17.20 4.26
CA ARG A 50 16.10 17.95 3.01
C ARG A 50 15.13 19.14 3.05
N LEU A 51 13.95 18.96 3.66
CA LEU A 51 12.96 20.00 3.86
C LEU A 51 13.47 21.10 4.80
N LEU A 52 14.13 20.74 5.91
CA LEU A 52 14.77 21.69 6.81
C LEU A 52 15.90 22.47 6.12
N MET A 53 16.71 21.81 5.28
CA MET A 53 17.72 22.49 4.45
C MET A 53 17.10 23.48 3.45
N LEU A 54 15.99 23.09 2.81
CA LEU A 54 15.27 23.94 1.87
C LEU A 54 14.61 25.14 2.56
N GLN A 55 14.00 24.94 3.73
CA GLN A 55 13.44 26.01 4.55
C GLN A 55 14.52 26.95 5.08
N ALA A 56 15.67 26.43 5.52
CA ALA A 56 16.81 27.25 5.93
C ALA A 56 17.33 28.10 4.78
N LYS A 57 17.44 27.54 3.55
CA LYS A 57 17.83 28.29 2.37
C LYS A 57 16.79 29.31 1.94
N TYR A 58 15.50 28.97 2.00
CA TYR A 58 14.42 29.91 1.69
C TYR A 58 14.41 31.11 2.65
N LYS A 59 14.60 30.87 3.95
CA LYS A 59 14.79 31.93 4.95
C LYS A 59 16.03 32.79 4.66
N GLN A 60 17.13 32.17 4.24
CA GLN A 60 18.36 32.90 3.85
C GLN A 60 18.20 33.79 2.61
N TYR A 61 17.31 33.41 1.68
CA TYR A 61 16.98 34.20 0.49
C TYR A 61 15.95 35.29 0.77
N THR A 62 15.02 35.08 1.71
CA THR A 62 13.97 36.06 2.06
C THR A 62 14.44 37.12 3.06
N ASP A 63 15.49 36.86 3.85
CA ASP A 63 16.06 37.85 4.79
C ASP A 63 16.86 38.98 4.09
N ASN A 64 17.23 38.82 2.82
CA ASN A 64 18.18 39.71 2.15
C ASN A 64 17.59 40.74 1.16
N ARG A 65 16.28 40.79 0.87
CA ARG A 65 15.72 41.87 0.02
C ARG A 65 14.26 42.26 0.34
N PRO A 66 13.89 43.54 0.11
CA PRO A 66 12.69 44.17 0.65
C PRO A 66 11.41 43.77 -0.10
N ARG A 67 10.31 43.75 0.65
CA ARG A 67 8.94 43.42 0.24
C ARG A 67 8.45 44.29 -0.93
N GLN A 68 8.02 43.65 -2.02
CA GLN A 68 7.01 44.11 -2.99
C GLN A 68 6.39 42.82 -3.57
N LYS A 69 5.16 42.43 -3.20
CA LYS A 69 3.87 42.74 -3.87
C LYS A 69 3.99 42.64 -5.39
N ASP A 70 3.23 41.87 -6.15
CA ASP A 70 2.12 40.92 -6.04
C ASP A 70 2.35 39.95 -7.23
N VAL A 71 1.84 38.73 -7.29
CA VAL A 71 0.64 38.35 -8.07
C VAL A 71 0.39 36.87 -7.77
N GLY A 72 -0.77 36.58 -7.20
CA GLY A 72 -1.26 35.22 -6.99
C GLY A 72 -1.83 34.64 -8.27
N LYS A 73 -1.25 33.53 -8.71
CA LYS A 73 -1.85 32.33 -9.35
C LYS A 73 -0.70 31.51 -9.92
N ASP A 74 -0.81 30.19 -9.79
CA ASP A 74 0.08 29.15 -10.35
C ASP A 74 1.26 28.68 -9.47
N GLU A 75 1.05 28.52 -8.16
CA GLU A 75 2.08 27.93 -7.27
C GLU A 75 2.35 26.43 -7.52
N GLU A 76 1.39 25.67 -8.09
CA GLU A 76 1.58 24.23 -8.37
C GLU A 76 2.43 23.96 -9.62
N ASP A 77 2.44 24.86 -10.62
CA ASP A 77 3.18 24.66 -11.87
C ASP A 77 4.63 25.15 -11.78
N VAL A 78 4.88 26.23 -11.03
CA VAL A 78 6.24 26.74 -10.77
C VAL A 78 7.09 25.72 -10.01
N GLY A 79 6.47 24.95 -9.10
CA GLY A 79 7.16 23.86 -8.38
C GLY A 79 7.66 22.76 -9.31
N SER A 80 6.85 22.37 -10.30
CA SER A 80 7.18 21.31 -11.27
C SER A 80 8.24 21.79 -12.28
N VAL A 81 8.09 23.01 -12.79
CA VAL A 81 9.02 23.63 -13.74
C VAL A 81 10.37 23.91 -13.08
N LEU A 82 10.39 24.41 -11.83
CA LEU A 82 11.63 24.65 -11.09
C LEU A 82 12.33 23.34 -10.73
N GLN A 83 11.58 22.29 -10.38
CA GLN A 83 12.16 20.98 -10.08
C GLN A 83 12.72 20.29 -11.34
N ASN A 84 12.07 20.46 -12.49
CA ASN A 84 12.57 19.99 -13.78
C ASN A 84 13.82 20.79 -14.22
N VAL A 85 13.79 22.13 -14.15
CA VAL A 85 14.95 22.97 -14.48
C VAL A 85 16.13 22.72 -13.54
N ILE A 86 15.91 22.52 -12.24
CA ILE A 86 16.99 22.16 -11.29
C ILE A 86 17.52 20.75 -11.57
N SER A 87 16.64 19.79 -11.90
CA SER A 87 17.07 18.42 -12.24
C SER A 87 17.86 18.41 -13.54
N ASP A 88 17.38 19.09 -14.58
CA ASP A 88 18.03 19.20 -15.87
C ASP A 88 19.34 19.96 -15.76
N THR A 89 19.41 21.06 -15.02
CA THR A 89 20.68 21.78 -14.80
C THR A 89 21.68 20.97 -13.98
N LEU A 90 21.23 20.17 -13.00
CA LEU A 90 22.09 19.28 -12.22
C LEU A 90 22.57 18.07 -13.03
N ILE A 91 21.70 17.48 -13.85
CA ILE A 91 22.02 16.43 -14.80
C ILE A 91 23.01 16.96 -15.83
N ASN A 92 22.74 18.15 -16.40
CA ASN A 92 23.61 18.81 -17.36
C ASN A 92 24.96 19.19 -16.75
N ALA A 93 25.01 19.71 -15.51
CA ALA A 93 26.25 20.02 -14.83
C ALA A 93 27.08 18.76 -14.53
N LYS A 94 26.43 17.65 -14.13
CA LYS A 94 27.09 16.35 -13.97
C LYS A 94 27.58 15.80 -15.31
N ALA A 95 26.78 15.90 -16.36
CA ALA A 95 27.15 15.48 -17.70
C ALA A 95 28.36 16.28 -18.22
N ILE A 96 28.34 17.62 -18.09
CA ILE A 96 29.46 18.48 -18.44
C ILE A 96 30.71 18.09 -17.64
N LYS A 97 30.59 17.87 -16.32
CA LYS A 97 31.71 17.44 -15.48
C LYS A 97 32.28 16.09 -15.91
N LEU A 98 31.42 15.13 -16.23
CA LEU A 98 31.84 13.81 -16.74
C LEU A 98 32.50 13.93 -18.12
N CYS A 99 31.99 14.78 -19.00
CA CYS A 99 32.61 15.07 -20.29
C CYS A 99 34.00 15.68 -20.11
N LEU A 100 34.15 16.67 -19.21
CA LEU A 100 35.45 17.27 -18.89
C LEU A 100 36.42 16.23 -18.33
N HIS A 101 35.99 15.38 -17.39
CA HIS A 101 36.81 14.28 -16.88
C HIS A 101 37.23 13.31 -18.00
N SER A 102 36.32 12.98 -18.93
CA SER A 102 36.60 12.14 -20.10
C SER A 102 37.63 12.79 -21.02
N THR A 103 37.52 14.10 -21.27
CA THR A 103 38.50 14.88 -22.04
C THR A 103 39.87 14.87 -21.37
N THR A 104 39.94 15.02 -20.05
CA THR A 104 41.20 14.94 -19.29
C THR A 104 41.79 13.52 -19.37
N ILE A 105 40.98 12.48 -19.23
CA ILE A 105 41.42 11.08 -19.40
C ILE A 105 41.99 10.85 -20.81
N LEU A 106 41.31 11.32 -21.85
CA LEU A 106 41.78 11.23 -23.23
C LEU A 106 43.08 12.01 -23.46
N SER A 107 43.22 13.18 -22.84
CA SER A 107 44.43 14.01 -22.92
C SER A 107 45.62 13.33 -22.24
N ILE A 108 45.38 12.66 -21.11
CA ILE A 108 46.37 11.83 -20.42
C ILE A 108 46.80 10.63 -21.27
N LEU A 109 45.86 9.95 -21.92
CA LEU A 109 46.16 8.82 -22.82
C LEU A 109 46.86 9.24 -24.12
N SER A 110 46.68 10.50 -24.55
CA SER A 110 47.26 11.04 -25.80
C SER A 110 48.64 11.69 -25.63
N ASN A 111 49.30 11.51 -24.48
CA ASN A 111 50.56 12.19 -24.11
C ASN A 111 50.50 13.72 -24.13
N LYS A 112 49.31 14.33 -24.05
CA LYS A 112 49.16 15.80 -24.05
C LYS A 112 49.29 16.39 -22.65
N GLU A 113 48.88 15.64 -21.62
CA GLU A 113 48.93 16.02 -20.20
C GLU A 113 49.29 14.78 -19.34
N GLY A 114 49.89 14.96 -18.16
CA GLY A 114 50.19 13.85 -17.22
C GLY A 114 51.48 13.06 -17.51
N ASP A 115 51.94 12.29 -16.52
CA ASP A 115 53.17 11.50 -16.58
C ASP A 115 52.90 10.03 -16.98
N VAL A 116 53.93 9.29 -17.42
CA VAL A 116 53.85 7.88 -17.83
C VAL A 116 53.30 6.99 -16.69
N ILE A 117 53.57 7.37 -15.44
CA ILE A 117 53.05 6.71 -14.24
C ILE A 117 51.52 6.83 -14.16
N ASP A 118 50.97 7.99 -14.53
CA ASP A 118 49.53 8.25 -14.46
C ASP A 118 48.78 7.49 -15.53
N GLN A 119 49.36 7.35 -16.73
CA GLN A 119 48.82 6.49 -17.78
C GLN A 119 48.72 5.03 -17.34
N LYS A 120 49.79 4.49 -16.74
CA LYS A 120 49.83 3.11 -16.25
C LYS A 120 48.76 2.86 -15.17
N LYS A 121 48.55 3.82 -14.27
CA LYS A 121 47.46 3.78 -13.28
C LYS A 121 46.09 3.81 -13.98
N LEU A 122 45.92 4.66 -14.98
CA LEU A 122 44.66 4.82 -15.73
C LEU A 122 44.28 3.53 -16.45
N TYR A 123 45.22 2.88 -17.15
CA TYR A 123 45.02 1.56 -17.76
C TYR A 123 44.65 0.47 -16.73
N THR A 124 45.29 0.50 -15.56
CA THR A 124 44.98 -0.44 -14.47
C THR A 124 43.57 -0.22 -13.92
N TYR A 125 43.13 1.02 -13.78
CA TYR A 125 41.77 1.32 -13.33
C TYR A 125 40.72 1.01 -14.39
N MET A 126 40.99 1.34 -15.66
CA MET A 126 40.07 1.01 -16.77
C MET A 126 39.90 -0.49 -16.95
N SER A 127 40.97 -1.27 -16.90
CA SER A 127 40.88 -2.74 -17.00
C SER A 127 40.07 -3.35 -15.86
N LYS A 128 40.25 -2.87 -14.61
CA LYS A 128 39.43 -3.27 -13.47
C LYS A 128 37.96 -2.89 -13.64
N LEU A 129 37.69 -1.69 -14.14
CA LEU A 129 36.33 -1.19 -14.36
C LEU A 129 35.62 -2.00 -15.45
N LEU A 130 36.31 -2.31 -16.55
CA LEU A 130 35.80 -3.16 -17.63
C LEU A 130 35.49 -4.58 -17.13
N ALA A 131 36.42 -5.21 -16.39
CA ALA A 131 36.18 -6.53 -15.81
C ALA A 131 34.99 -6.54 -14.83
N LEU A 132 34.84 -5.48 -14.03
CA LEU A 132 33.69 -5.31 -13.14
C LEU A 132 32.40 -5.15 -13.96
N ASN A 133 32.42 -4.33 -15.01
CA ASN A 133 31.27 -4.11 -15.87
C ASN A 133 30.82 -5.41 -16.56
N ASP A 134 31.76 -6.21 -17.06
CA ASP A 134 31.50 -7.53 -17.65
C ASP A 134 30.84 -8.48 -16.64
N SER A 135 31.33 -8.48 -15.39
CA SER A 135 30.73 -9.28 -14.32
C SER A 135 29.30 -8.84 -13.98
N ILE A 136 29.05 -7.53 -13.90
CA ILE A 136 27.72 -6.97 -13.68
C ILE A 136 26.79 -7.35 -14.83
N MET A 137 27.26 -7.24 -16.07
CA MET A 137 26.50 -7.61 -17.25
C MET A 137 26.15 -9.11 -17.28
N ALA A 138 27.08 -9.97 -16.86
CA ALA A 138 26.85 -11.40 -16.76
C ALA A 138 25.79 -11.73 -15.69
N THR A 139 25.89 -11.10 -14.52
CA THR A 139 24.88 -11.24 -13.46
C THR A 139 23.52 -10.73 -13.90
N GLN A 140 23.46 -9.58 -14.58
CA GLN A 140 22.21 -9.02 -15.09
C GLN A 140 21.53 -9.95 -16.09
N LYS A 141 22.29 -10.56 -17.00
CA LYS A 141 21.77 -11.57 -17.94
C LYS A 141 21.24 -12.81 -17.22
N ALA A 142 21.87 -13.24 -16.12
CA ALA A 142 21.38 -14.34 -15.32
C ALA A 142 20.06 -13.98 -14.62
N ILE A 143 19.99 -12.79 -14.01
CA ILE A 143 18.76 -12.26 -13.39
C ILE A 143 17.62 -12.19 -14.39
N GLU A 144 17.86 -11.72 -15.61
CA GLU A 144 16.83 -11.65 -16.67
C GLU A 144 16.32 -13.04 -17.07
N LYS A 145 17.22 -14.02 -17.21
CA LYS A 145 16.83 -15.41 -17.50
C LYS A 145 16.00 -16.02 -16.38
N ASP A 146 16.43 -15.86 -15.14
CA ASP A 146 15.72 -16.39 -13.97
C ASP A 146 14.36 -15.70 -13.78
N SER A 147 14.29 -14.39 -14.04
CA SER A 147 13.04 -13.63 -14.01
C SER A 147 12.05 -14.12 -15.07
N GLN A 148 12.54 -14.41 -16.28
CA GLN A 148 11.70 -14.95 -17.35
C GLN A 148 11.19 -16.35 -17.01
N LEU A 149 12.04 -17.20 -16.44
CA LEU A 149 11.65 -18.54 -16.00
C LEU A 149 10.61 -18.47 -14.87
N GLN A 150 10.81 -17.58 -13.90
CA GLN A 150 9.85 -17.33 -12.83
C GLN A 150 8.50 -16.86 -13.38
N LEU A 151 8.50 -15.96 -14.38
CA LEU A 151 7.28 -15.48 -15.02
C LEU A 151 6.53 -16.62 -15.70
N ASN A 152 7.24 -17.46 -16.46
CA ASN A 152 6.63 -18.61 -17.15
C ASN A 152 6.00 -19.59 -16.16
N LEU A 153 6.71 -19.95 -15.09
CA LEU A 153 6.18 -20.82 -14.04
C LEU A 153 4.94 -20.23 -13.36
N LYS A 154 4.92 -18.91 -13.11
CA LYS A 154 3.74 -18.24 -12.55
C LYS A 154 2.53 -18.35 -13.48
N VAL A 155 2.75 -18.17 -14.79
CA VAL A 155 1.70 -18.32 -15.80
C VAL A 155 1.17 -19.76 -15.82
N GLU A 156 2.06 -20.76 -15.76
CA GLU A 156 1.67 -22.17 -15.69
C GLU A 156 0.87 -22.50 -14.43
N CYS A 157 1.33 -22.06 -13.26
CA CYS A 157 0.59 -22.23 -12.02
C CYS A 157 -0.78 -21.57 -12.07
N GLN A 158 -0.87 -20.36 -12.63
CA GLN A 158 -2.16 -19.66 -12.76
C GLN A 158 -3.12 -20.42 -13.67
N LYS A 159 -2.64 -20.96 -14.80
CA LYS A 159 -3.45 -21.81 -15.69
C LYS A 159 -3.93 -23.06 -14.96
N ALA A 160 -3.03 -23.77 -14.28
CA ALA A 160 -3.39 -24.98 -13.54
C ALA A 160 -4.42 -24.70 -12.42
N LEU A 161 -4.30 -23.58 -11.71
CA LEU A 161 -5.28 -23.15 -10.71
C LEU A 161 -6.64 -22.83 -11.34
N PHE A 162 -6.63 -22.18 -12.50
CA PHE A 162 -7.87 -21.85 -13.22
C PHE A 162 -8.56 -23.12 -13.73
N ASP A 163 -7.81 -24.04 -14.32
CA ASP A 163 -8.33 -25.33 -14.78
C ASP A 163 -8.92 -26.14 -13.62
N TYR A 164 -8.25 -26.14 -12.47
CA TYR A 164 -8.76 -26.79 -11.27
C TYR A 164 -10.04 -26.12 -10.74
N GLN A 165 -10.12 -24.79 -10.76
CA GLN A 165 -11.34 -24.08 -10.39
C GLN A 165 -12.50 -24.46 -11.32
N HIS A 166 -12.26 -24.49 -12.64
CA HIS A 166 -13.26 -24.91 -13.62
C HIS A 166 -13.76 -26.33 -13.34
N PHE A 167 -12.84 -27.26 -13.07
CA PHE A 167 -13.19 -28.63 -12.70
C PHE A 167 -14.07 -28.69 -11.43
N LEU A 168 -13.76 -27.89 -10.40
CA LEU A 168 -14.59 -27.82 -9.19
C LEU A 168 -15.98 -27.26 -9.47
N GLU A 169 -16.10 -26.25 -10.33
CA GLU A 169 -17.37 -25.68 -10.75
C GLU A 169 -18.22 -26.71 -11.50
N GLU A 170 -17.63 -27.45 -12.44
CA GLU A 170 -18.30 -28.55 -13.15
C GLU A 170 -18.79 -29.64 -12.19
N GLN A 171 -17.94 -30.08 -11.26
CA GLN A 171 -18.33 -31.06 -10.23
C GLN A 171 -19.46 -30.53 -9.34
N GLY A 172 -19.41 -29.25 -8.99
CA GLY A 172 -20.47 -28.56 -8.26
C GLY A 172 -21.79 -28.54 -9.02
N GLN A 173 -21.76 -28.23 -10.32
CA GLN A 173 -22.93 -28.25 -11.18
C GLN A 173 -23.54 -29.65 -11.31
N ILE A 174 -22.73 -30.68 -11.51
CA ILE A 174 -23.19 -32.08 -11.59
C ILE A 174 -23.87 -32.50 -10.28
N ARG A 175 -23.25 -32.18 -9.14
CA ARG A 175 -23.85 -32.47 -7.82
C ARG A 175 -25.16 -31.73 -7.61
N ASN A 176 -25.21 -30.45 -7.96
CA ASN A 176 -26.44 -29.66 -7.84
C ASN A 176 -27.55 -30.18 -8.75
N LYS A 177 -27.25 -30.57 -9.99
CA LYS A 177 -28.22 -31.19 -10.91
C LYS A 177 -28.79 -32.48 -10.33
N ARG A 178 -27.93 -33.39 -9.86
CA ARG A 178 -28.38 -34.62 -9.18
C ARG A 178 -29.25 -34.32 -7.95
N LEU A 179 -28.88 -33.31 -7.16
CA LEU A 179 -29.62 -32.95 -5.95
C LEU A 179 -30.99 -32.31 -6.27
N GLN A 180 -31.08 -31.53 -7.37
CA GLN A 180 -32.34 -31.04 -7.91
C GLN A 180 -33.26 -32.17 -8.40
N GLU A 181 -32.70 -33.17 -9.07
CA GLU A 181 -33.45 -34.34 -9.56
C GLU A 181 -33.91 -35.26 -8.42
N THR A 182 -33.09 -35.42 -7.38
CA THR A 182 -33.38 -36.39 -6.30
C THR A 182 -34.21 -35.78 -5.16
N TYR A 183 -34.00 -34.50 -4.82
CA TYR A 183 -34.63 -33.84 -3.67
C TYR A 183 -34.93 -32.34 -3.92
N PRO A 184 -36.02 -32.02 -4.65
CA PRO A 184 -36.33 -30.65 -5.06
C PRO A 184 -36.66 -29.71 -3.88
N GLU A 185 -37.31 -30.22 -2.83
CA GLU A 185 -37.68 -29.42 -1.64
C GLU A 185 -36.46 -28.89 -0.87
N ILE A 186 -35.37 -29.68 -0.81
CA ILE A 186 -34.12 -29.27 -0.14
C ILE A 186 -33.46 -28.11 -0.91
N VAL A 187 -33.56 -28.12 -2.24
CA VAL A 187 -33.04 -27.04 -3.09
C VAL A 187 -33.82 -25.75 -2.88
N GLU A 188 -35.14 -25.84 -2.76
CA GLU A 188 -35.98 -24.67 -2.49
C GLU A 188 -35.67 -24.04 -1.14
N ASN A 189 -35.54 -24.86 -0.09
CA ASN A 189 -35.16 -24.39 1.25
C ASN A 189 -33.76 -23.78 1.28
N LYS A 190 -32.79 -24.38 0.57
CA LYS A 190 -31.45 -23.81 0.41
C LYS A 190 -31.49 -22.43 -0.27
N ASN A 191 -32.26 -22.28 -1.34
CA ASN A 191 -32.42 -21.01 -2.04
C ASN A 191 -33.09 -19.93 -1.17
N ARG A 192 -34.11 -20.30 -0.38
CA ARG A 192 -34.73 -19.40 0.60
C ARG A 192 -33.72 -18.93 1.64
N MET A 193 -32.94 -19.85 2.19
CA MET A 193 -31.90 -19.54 3.18
C MET A 193 -30.79 -18.65 2.62
N GLU A 194 -30.35 -18.90 1.38
CA GLU A 194 -29.34 -18.07 0.70
C GLU A 194 -29.83 -16.63 0.49
N ARG A 195 -31.09 -16.43 0.09
CA ARG A 195 -31.70 -15.10 -0.03
C ARG A 195 -31.72 -14.37 1.31
N THR A 196 -32.06 -15.06 2.40
CA THR A 196 -32.06 -14.49 3.74
C THR A 196 -30.64 -14.09 4.17
N LEU A 197 -29.64 -14.95 3.95
CA LEU A 197 -28.24 -14.65 4.26
C LEU A 197 -27.71 -13.45 3.45
N ARG A 198 -28.07 -13.34 2.16
CA ARG A 198 -27.73 -12.16 1.35
C ARG A 198 -28.35 -10.89 1.91
N LYS A 199 -29.62 -10.91 2.31
CA LYS A 199 -30.29 -9.77 2.95
C LYS A 199 -29.58 -9.36 4.24
N VAL A 200 -29.25 -10.31 5.11
CA VAL A 200 -28.51 -10.06 6.36
C VAL A 200 -27.14 -9.43 6.08
N ASN A 201 -26.42 -9.91 5.07
CA ASN A 201 -25.11 -9.36 4.71
C ASN A 201 -25.19 -7.93 4.15
N ILE A 202 -26.20 -7.63 3.32
CA ILE A 202 -26.44 -6.27 2.82
C ILE A 202 -26.77 -5.36 4.01
N MET A 203 -27.67 -5.79 4.90
CA MET A 203 -28.04 -5.02 6.08
C MET A 203 -26.85 -4.76 7.01
N LYS A 204 -25.99 -5.76 7.23
CA LYS A 204 -24.75 -5.62 7.99
C LYS A 204 -23.80 -4.58 7.38
N LYS A 205 -23.65 -4.56 6.04
CA LYS A 205 -22.85 -3.55 5.33
C LYS A 205 -23.46 -2.15 5.46
N LEU A 206 -24.78 -2.03 5.32
CA LEU A 206 -25.49 -0.76 5.48
C LEU A 206 -25.34 -0.20 6.89
N ILE A 207 -25.53 -1.03 7.93
CA ILE A 207 -25.33 -0.64 9.33
C ILE A 207 -23.87 -0.18 9.56
N ARG A 208 -22.88 -0.92 9.04
CA ARG A 208 -21.47 -0.54 9.16
C ARG A 208 -21.18 0.81 8.50
N ASN A 209 -21.71 1.03 7.29
CA ASN A 209 -21.55 2.29 6.57
C ASN A 209 -22.25 3.44 7.31
N PHE A 210 -23.45 3.18 7.85
CA PHE A 210 -24.19 4.14 8.65
C PHE A 210 -23.43 4.54 9.91
N ILE A 211 -22.88 3.57 10.66
CA ILE A 211 -22.04 3.84 11.84
C ILE A 211 -20.79 4.62 11.45
N ALA A 212 -20.11 4.25 10.36
CA ALA A 212 -18.91 4.94 9.91
C ALA A 212 -19.19 6.39 9.50
N ALA A 213 -20.26 6.63 8.73
CA ALA A 213 -20.69 7.98 8.34
C ALA A 213 -21.13 8.81 9.55
N SER A 214 -21.89 8.20 10.47
CA SER A 214 -22.32 8.85 11.71
C SER A 214 -21.14 9.20 12.61
N SER A 215 -20.14 8.31 12.74
CA SER A 215 -18.93 8.58 13.53
C SER A 215 -18.15 9.78 12.99
N TYR A 216 -18.08 9.93 11.65
CA TYR A 216 -17.46 11.08 11.03
C TYR A 216 -18.26 12.38 11.27
N MET A 217 -19.59 12.32 11.21
CA MET A 217 -20.44 13.49 11.52
C MET A 217 -20.37 13.89 12.99
N ILE A 218 -20.36 12.92 13.91
CA ILE A 218 -20.20 13.13 15.35
C ILE A 218 -18.83 13.73 15.66
N GLY A 219 -17.76 13.28 14.99
CA GLY A 219 -16.43 13.86 15.16
C GLY A 219 -16.29 15.30 14.65
N LYS A 220 -17.16 15.74 13.73
CA LYS A 220 -17.14 17.11 13.16
C LYS A 220 -17.99 18.11 13.93
N GLN A 221 -19.01 17.66 14.65
CA GLN A 221 -19.93 18.53 15.40
C GLN A 221 -19.94 18.14 16.89
N PRO A 222 -19.22 18.88 17.75
CA PRO A 222 -19.14 18.55 19.18
C PRO A 222 -20.48 18.60 19.91
N ILE A 223 -21.44 19.40 19.41
CA ILE A 223 -22.82 19.48 19.94
C ILE A 223 -23.55 18.13 19.82
N LEU A 224 -23.28 17.36 18.75
CA LEU A 224 -23.91 16.04 18.58
C LEU A 224 -23.41 15.04 19.61
N LEU A 225 -22.11 15.10 19.94
CA LEU A 225 -21.50 14.25 20.96
C LEU A 225 -22.06 14.59 22.35
N GLU A 226 -22.21 15.88 22.65
CA GLU A 226 -22.77 16.36 23.92
C GLU A 226 -24.27 15.99 24.07
N MET A 227 -25.06 16.06 22.98
CA MET A 227 -26.44 15.56 22.98
C MET A 227 -26.49 14.04 23.19
N MET A 228 -25.62 13.26 22.54
CA MET A 228 -25.58 11.81 22.73
C MET A 228 -25.18 11.42 24.15
N GLU A 229 -24.26 12.15 24.79
CA GLU A 229 -23.92 11.96 26.21
C GLU A 229 -25.09 12.28 27.13
N LYS A 230 -25.80 13.41 26.90
CA LYS A 230 -26.99 13.79 27.66
C LYS A 230 -28.15 12.80 27.51
N HIS A 231 -28.27 12.14 26.36
CA HIS A 231 -29.31 11.15 26.10
C HIS A 231 -28.87 9.69 26.34
N ARG A 232 -27.62 9.45 26.75
CA ARG A 232 -27.10 8.10 27.04
C ARG A 232 -27.85 7.43 28.19
N GLU A 233 -28.30 8.20 29.18
CA GLU A 233 -29.05 7.69 30.33
C GLU A 233 -30.52 7.37 30.02
N LEU A 234 -31.09 7.93 28.94
CA LEU A 234 -32.47 7.65 28.50
C LEU A 234 -32.61 6.25 27.87
N ILE A 235 -31.53 5.72 27.28
CA ILE A 235 -31.50 4.40 26.66
C ILE A 235 -30.72 3.44 27.58
N ASN A 236 -31.33 3.12 28.73
CA ASN A 236 -30.85 2.04 29.59
C ASN A 236 -31.36 0.68 29.05
N VAL A 237 -30.69 -0.41 29.40
CA VAL A 237 -31.10 -1.80 29.12
C VAL A 237 -32.54 -2.04 29.58
N GLU A 238 -32.94 -1.43 30.69
CA GLU A 238 -34.32 -1.42 31.20
C GLU A 238 -35.32 -0.76 30.24
N THR A 239 -34.95 0.34 29.60
CA THR A 239 -35.80 1.03 28.60
C THR A 239 -35.91 0.20 27.32
N ILE A 240 -34.81 -0.43 26.89
CA ILE A 240 -34.79 -1.33 25.72
C ILE A 240 -35.65 -2.58 25.98
N LEU A 241 -35.55 -3.17 27.16
CA LEU A 241 -36.36 -4.31 27.57
C LEU A 241 -37.86 -3.96 27.59
N LYS A 242 -38.23 -2.80 28.13
CA LYS A 242 -39.63 -2.32 28.15
C LYS A 242 -40.18 -2.04 26.74
N VAL A 243 -39.39 -1.45 25.84
CA VAL A 243 -39.80 -1.23 24.44
C VAL A 243 -39.91 -2.55 23.67
N SER A 244 -39.04 -3.53 23.95
CA SER A 244 -39.09 -4.86 23.35
C SER A 244 -40.34 -5.63 23.79
N GLN A 245 -40.72 -5.55 25.07
CA GLN A 245 -41.92 -6.20 25.62
C GLN A 245 -43.21 -5.54 25.12
N ASN A 246 -43.25 -4.20 25.08
CA ASN A 246 -44.42 -3.48 24.58
C ASN A 246 -44.72 -3.71 23.09
N ASN A 247 -43.72 -4.08 22.28
CA ASN A 247 -43.94 -4.44 20.87
C ASN A 247 -44.50 -5.87 20.67
N GLU A 248 -44.34 -6.76 21.65
CA GLU A 248 -44.99 -8.09 21.63
C GLU A 248 -46.46 -7.99 22.06
N ASP A 249 -46.81 -7.06 22.96
CA ASP A 249 -48.19 -6.87 23.43
C ASP A 249 -49.11 -6.21 22.38
N VAL A 250 -48.58 -5.45 21.43
CA VAL A 250 -49.36 -4.83 20.33
C VAL A 250 -49.64 -5.82 19.19
N ALA A 251 -48.89 -6.93 19.10
CA ALA A 251 -49.11 -7.96 18.09
C ALA A 251 -50.15 -9.04 18.49
N ASN A 252 -50.61 -9.00 19.75
CA ASN A 252 -51.58 -9.96 20.31
C ASN A 252 -52.95 -9.33 20.64
N VAL A 253 -53.32 -8.22 19.97
CA VAL A 253 -54.68 -7.65 19.97
C VAL A 253 -55.24 -7.64 18.56
#